data_AF-A0A9W6YYV6-F1
#
_entry.id   AF-A0A9W6YYV6-F1
#
_cell.length_a   1.000
_cell.length_b   1.000
_cell.length_c   1.000
_cell.angle_alpha   90.00
_cell.angle_beta   90.00
_cell.angle_gamma   90.00
#
_symmetry.space_group_name_H-M   'P 1'
#
loop_
_entity.id
_entity.type
_entity.pdbx_description
1 polymer ?
#
loop_
_entity_poly.entity_id
_entity_poly.type
_entity_poly.pdbx_seq_one_letter_code
_entity_poly.pdbx_strand_id
1 'polypeptide(L)'
;MHSFKRMVQFAQASEQDLLPVVKFTVNTPERYKFVRIEPHIFAHEANDKLVRKQLPIILSWALSIHKSQGQTLNRVKVDLTRVFEKGQIYVALSRCVDSKNLEIVNFDERKVKVHEDVVKFYDHLTTL
;
A
#
# COMPACT_ATOMS: atom_id res chain seq x y z
N MET A 1 1.43 -16.47 20.07
CA MET A 1 1.27 -16.79 18.64
C MET A 1 -0.19 -16.59 18.25
N HIS A 2 -0.56 -15.42 17.72
CA HIS A 2 -1.91 -15.18 17.23
C HIS A 2 -2.04 -15.79 15.82
N SER A 3 -2.85 -16.83 15.73
CA SER A 3 -3.14 -17.58 14.50
C SER A 3 -3.71 -16.65 13.43
N PHE A 4 -3.02 -16.57 12.29
CA PHE A 4 -3.51 -15.88 11.11
C PHE A 4 -4.68 -16.69 10.52
N LYS A 5 -5.92 -16.29 10.84
CA LYS A 5 -7.11 -16.82 10.16
C LYS A 5 -7.05 -16.41 8.68
N ARG A 6 -6.81 -17.39 7.82
CA ARG A 6 -6.87 -17.28 6.36
C ARG A 6 -8.28 -16.80 5.99
N MET A 7 -8.43 -15.52 5.64
CA MET A 7 -9.71 -14.94 5.28
C MET A 7 -9.92 -15.08 3.77
N VAL A 8 -10.09 -16.32 3.30
CA VAL A 8 -10.57 -16.58 1.94
C VAL A 8 -11.71 -17.58 2.06
N GLN A 9 -12.92 -17.05 2.19
CA GLN A 9 -14.13 -17.86 2.08
C GLN A 9 -14.38 -18.05 0.59
N PHE A 10 -13.99 -19.20 0.07
CA PHE A 10 -14.43 -19.64 -1.24
C PHE A 10 -15.88 -20.12 -1.08
N ALA A 11 -16.81 -19.50 -1.79
CA ALA A 11 -18.18 -20.00 -1.84
C ALA A 11 -18.13 -21.43 -2.41
N GLN A 12 -18.91 -22.36 -1.84
CA GLN A 12 -18.98 -23.74 -2.32
C GLN A 12 -19.47 -23.73 -3.78
N ALA A 13 -18.55 -23.95 -4.72
CA ALA A 13 -18.82 -24.16 -6.13
C ALA A 13 -17.84 -25.21 -6.65
N SER A 14 -18.18 -25.86 -7.77
CA SER A 14 -17.32 -26.81 -8.48
C SER A 14 -15.91 -26.23 -8.69
N GLU A 15 -14.88 -27.09 -8.73
CA GLU A 15 -13.45 -26.69 -8.81
C GLU A 15 -13.11 -25.66 -9.92
N GLN A 16 -13.99 -25.51 -10.92
CA GLN A 16 -13.82 -24.63 -12.07
C GLN A 16 -14.39 -23.20 -11.89
N ASP A 17 -15.17 -22.91 -10.84
CA ASP A 17 -15.88 -21.62 -10.64
C ASP A 17 -15.63 -20.93 -9.28
N LEU A 18 -14.46 -21.15 -8.67
CA LEU A 18 -14.09 -20.57 -7.37
C LEU A 18 -13.57 -19.12 -7.47
N LEU A 19 -14.44 -18.19 -7.86
CA LEU A 19 -14.11 -16.76 -7.86
C LEU A 19 -14.16 -16.17 -6.43
N PRO A 20 -13.24 -15.25 -6.08
CA PRO A 20 -13.20 -14.70 -4.74
C PRO A 20 -14.33 -13.69 -4.52
N VAL A 21 -15.03 -13.83 -3.40
CA VAL A 21 -15.95 -12.81 -2.88
C VAL A 21 -15.19 -11.97 -1.86
N VAL A 22 -15.03 -10.68 -2.15
CA VAL A 22 -14.27 -9.75 -1.32
C VAL A 22 -15.21 -8.80 -0.59
N LYS A 23 -15.00 -8.67 0.72
CA LYS A 23 -15.66 -7.66 1.56
C LYS A 23 -14.82 -6.38 1.56
N PHE A 24 -15.26 -5.36 0.84
CA PHE A 24 -14.62 -4.03 0.84
C PHE A 24 -15.18 -3.16 1.95
N THR A 25 -14.31 -2.44 2.65
CA THR A 25 -14.70 -1.33 3.52
C THR A 25 -14.95 -0.11 2.66
N VAL A 26 -16.10 0.54 2.84
CA VAL A 26 -16.52 1.73 2.08
C VAL A 26 -16.86 2.87 3.03
N ASN A 27 -16.56 4.11 2.62
CA ASN A 27 -16.93 5.32 3.38
C ASN A 27 -18.40 5.72 3.09
N THR A 28 -19.32 4.77 3.24
CA THR A 28 -20.77 4.99 3.12
C THR A 28 -21.46 4.47 4.40
N PRO A 29 -22.73 4.81 4.64
CA PRO A 29 -23.47 4.33 5.82
C PRO A 29 -23.46 2.79 5.96
N GLU A 30 -23.43 2.09 4.83
CA GLU A 30 -23.42 0.63 4.80
C GLU A 30 -22.10 -0.01 5.25
N ARG A 31 -21.02 0.78 5.44
CA ARG A 31 -19.67 0.45 5.97
C ARG A 31 -18.91 -0.64 5.21
N TYR A 32 -19.59 -1.61 4.60
CA TYR A 32 -19.03 -2.74 3.89
C TYR A 32 -19.85 -3.09 2.65
N LYS A 33 -19.17 -3.55 1.60
CA LYS A 33 -19.79 -4.09 0.39
C LYS A 33 -19.14 -5.43 0.03
N PHE A 34 -19.95 -6.46 -0.19
CA PHE A 34 -19.48 -7.74 -0.72
C PHE A 34 -19.54 -7.72 -2.24
N VAL A 35 -18.43 -8.08 -2.89
CA VAL A 35 -18.32 -8.08 -4.35
C VAL A 35 -17.65 -9.37 -4.79
N ARG A 36 -18.30 -10.12 -5.69
CA ARG A 36 -17.67 -11.24 -6.40
C ARG A 36 -16.75 -10.66 -7.47
N ILE A 37 -15.47 -10.99 -7.42
CA ILE A 37 -14.47 -10.43 -8.33
C ILE A 37 -14.38 -11.29 -9.58
N GLU A 38 -14.69 -10.68 -10.72
CA GLU A 38 -14.56 -11.29 -12.04
C GLU A 38 -13.22 -10.94 -12.68
N PRO A 39 -12.67 -11.80 -13.57
CA PRO A 39 -11.49 -11.45 -14.36
C PRO A 39 -11.76 -10.24 -15.27
N HIS A 40 -10.89 -9.23 -15.17
CA HIS A 40 -10.91 -8.04 -16.00
C HIS A 40 -9.92 -8.19 -17.17
N ILE A 41 -10.25 -7.63 -18.33
CA ILE A 41 -9.38 -7.58 -19.49
C ILE A 41 -8.68 -6.23 -19.52
N PHE A 42 -7.38 -6.23 -19.31
CA PHE A 42 -6.51 -5.07 -19.43
C PHE A 42 -5.88 -5.09 -20.83
N ALA A 43 -6.30 -4.16 -21.68
CA ALA A 43 -5.71 -3.96 -23.00
C ALA A 43 -4.79 -2.72 -22.98
N HIS A 44 -3.70 -2.77 -23.72
CA HIS A 44 -2.81 -1.62 -23.87
C HIS A 44 -3.40 -0.63 -24.89
N GLU A 45 -3.52 0.65 -24.49
CA GLU A 45 -4.21 1.67 -25.30
C GLU A 45 -3.61 1.84 -26.71
N ALA A 46 -2.28 1.75 -26.85
CA ALA A 46 -1.59 1.92 -28.13
C ALA A 46 -1.27 0.60 -28.88
N ASN A 47 -1.59 -0.56 -28.30
CA ASN A 47 -1.29 -1.85 -28.93
C ASN A 47 -2.34 -2.89 -28.51
N ASP A 48 -3.34 -3.04 -29.37
CA ASP A 48 -4.48 -3.95 -29.21
C ASP A 48 -4.08 -5.44 -29.11
N LYS A 49 -2.86 -5.80 -29.51
CA LYS A 49 -2.30 -7.15 -29.36
C LYS A 49 -1.78 -7.44 -27.94
N LEU A 50 -1.58 -6.42 -27.12
CA LEU A 50 -1.15 -6.57 -25.72
C LEU A 50 -2.36 -6.59 -24.80
N VAL A 51 -2.84 -7.80 -24.51
CA VAL A 51 -4.02 -8.04 -23.66
C VAL A 51 -3.66 -8.95 -22.50
N ARG A 52 -4.15 -8.62 -21.30
CA ARG A 52 -4.03 -9.44 -20.09
C ARG A 52 -5.41 -9.63 -19.46
N LYS A 53 -5.82 -10.89 -19.29
CA LYS A 53 -7.02 -11.25 -18.51
C LYS A 53 -6.59 -11.64 -17.09
N GLN A 54 -7.06 -10.94 -16.07
CA GLN A 54 -6.69 -11.19 -14.68
C GLN A 54 -7.72 -10.62 -13.69
N LEU A 55 -7.81 -11.19 -12.48
CA LEU A 55 -8.60 -10.59 -11.40
C LEU A 55 -8.04 -9.20 -11.03
N PRO A 56 -8.86 -8.13 -10.98
CA PRO A 56 -8.41 -6.76 -10.70
C PRO A 56 -8.14 -6.50 -9.21
N ILE A 57 -7.44 -7.42 -8.54
CA ILE A 57 -7.08 -7.34 -7.12
C ILE A 57 -5.64 -7.76 -6.91
N ILE A 58 -4.98 -7.17 -5.90
CA ILE A 58 -3.63 -7.51 -5.46
C ILE A 58 -3.58 -7.60 -3.95
N LEU A 59 -2.65 -8.39 -3.40
CA LEU A 59 -2.39 -8.43 -1.96
C LEU A 59 -1.85 -7.06 -1.49
N SER A 60 -2.36 -6.58 -0.36
CA SER A 60 -2.11 -5.21 0.13
C SER A 60 -1.56 -5.13 1.55
N TRP A 61 -1.10 -6.25 2.14
CA TRP A 61 -0.39 -6.22 3.44
C TRP A 61 0.98 -5.57 3.35
N ALA A 62 1.69 -5.79 2.24
CA ALA A 62 2.92 -5.09 1.93
C ALA A 62 2.59 -4.03 0.87
N LEU A 63 2.98 -2.79 1.15
CA LEU A 63 2.71 -1.64 0.30
C LEU A 63 4.03 -0.93 0.00
N SER A 64 4.18 -0.42 -1.22
CA SER A 64 5.25 0.54 -1.50
C SER A 64 5.07 1.81 -0.67
N ILE A 65 6.17 2.47 -0.32
CA ILE A 65 6.13 3.74 0.44
C ILE A 65 5.24 4.78 -0.27
N HIS A 66 5.31 4.87 -1.60
CA HIS A 66 4.45 5.78 -2.39
C HIS A 66 2.95 5.50 -2.20
N LYS A 67 2.54 4.24 -2.23
CA LYS A 67 1.13 3.87 -2.01
C LYS A 67 0.68 4.08 -0.56
N SER A 68 1.60 4.10 0.40
CA SER A 68 1.30 4.35 1.82
C SER A 68 1.14 5.84 2.17
N GLN A 69 1.49 6.76 1.27
CA GLN A 69 1.44 8.20 1.53
C GLN A 69 0.01 8.66 1.87
N GLY A 70 -0.13 9.42 2.96
CA GLY A 70 -1.44 9.89 3.46
C GLY A 70 -2.20 8.87 4.30
N GLN A 71 -1.71 7.64 4.45
CA GLN A 71 -2.32 6.64 5.34
C GLN A 71 -1.80 6.76 6.77
N THR A 72 -2.61 6.31 7.72
CA THR A 72 -2.27 6.13 9.13
C THR A 72 -2.24 4.62 9.42
N LEU A 73 -1.08 4.09 9.80
CA LEU A 73 -0.86 2.67 10.01
C LEU A 73 -0.54 2.40 11.49
N ASN A 74 -1.33 1.53 12.13
CA ASN A 74 -1.19 1.24 13.56
C ASN A 74 0.00 0.34 13.90
N ARG A 75 0.41 -0.53 12.96
CA ARG A 75 1.55 -1.44 13.12
C ARG A 75 2.21 -1.66 11.77
N VAL A 76 3.50 -1.37 11.68
CA VAL A 76 4.22 -1.38 10.41
C VAL A 76 5.64 -1.89 10.59
N LYS A 77 6.09 -2.70 9.63
CA LYS A 77 7.48 -3.07 9.44
C LYS A 77 7.99 -2.39 8.18
N VAL A 78 9.06 -1.63 8.28
CA VAL A 78 9.64 -0.84 7.19
C VAL A 78 11.02 -1.37 6.86
N ASP A 79 11.21 -1.83 5.62
CA ASP A 79 12.51 -2.23 5.09
C ASP A 79 13.09 -1.09 4.24
N LEU A 80 14.23 -0.54 4.67
CA LEU A 80 14.86 0.62 4.05
C LEU A 80 15.99 0.24 3.07
N THR A 81 16.16 -1.04 2.76
CA THR A 81 17.23 -1.53 1.84
C THR A 81 17.20 -0.81 0.50
N ARG A 82 16.01 -0.67 -0.08
CA ARG A 82 15.78 -0.13 -1.43
C ARG A 82 15.33 1.33 -1.44
N VAL A 83 15.57 2.09 -0.37
CA VAL A 83 15.30 3.53 -0.40
C VAL A 83 16.32 4.20 -1.30
N PHE A 84 15.83 5.02 -2.23
CA PHE A 84 16.64 5.76 -3.19
C PHE A 84 16.27 7.24 -3.28
N GLU A 85 15.05 7.64 -2.91
CA GLU A 85 14.59 9.02 -3.00
C GLU A 85 14.80 9.83 -1.71
N LYS A 86 15.08 11.14 -1.87
CA LYS A 86 15.15 12.09 -0.75
C LYS A 86 13.78 12.20 -0.09
N GLY A 87 13.74 12.21 1.24
CA GLY A 87 12.48 12.27 2.02
C GLY A 87 11.65 10.98 2.09
N GLN A 88 11.99 9.93 1.34
CA GLN A 88 11.22 8.68 1.32
C GLN A 88 11.23 7.95 2.67
N ILE A 89 12.36 8.02 3.41
CA ILE A 89 12.46 7.49 4.77
C ILE A 89 11.48 8.22 5.69
N TYR A 90 11.45 9.55 5.64
CA TYR A 90 10.54 10.35 6.45
C TYR A 90 9.07 10.02 6.14
N VAL A 91 8.70 9.88 4.86
CA VAL A 91 7.34 9.48 4.47
C VAL A 91 6.98 8.13 5.08
N ALA A 92 7.88 7.13 5.00
CA ALA A 92 7.62 5.80 5.54
C ALA A 92 7.47 5.78 7.06
N LEU A 93 8.36 6.46 7.79
CA LEU A 93 8.34 6.49 9.26
C LEU A 93 7.16 7.30 9.79
N SER A 94 6.79 8.40 9.13
CA SER A 94 5.64 9.25 9.53
C SER A 94 4.27 8.58 9.36
N ARG A 95 4.20 7.38 8.77
CA ARG A 95 2.92 6.62 8.67
C ARG A 95 2.57 5.92 9.97
N CYS A 96 3.54 5.64 10.83
CA CYS A 96 3.31 4.96 12.10
C CYS A 96 2.87 5.96 13.17
N VAL A 97 1.81 5.62 13.91
CA VAL A 97 1.30 6.47 15.00
C VAL A 97 2.14 6.32 16.28
N ASP A 98 2.57 5.10 16.60
CA ASP A 98 3.30 4.77 17.82
C ASP A 98 4.61 4.06 17.46
N SER A 99 5.73 4.56 17.99
CA SER A 99 7.05 3.96 17.79
C SER A 99 7.15 2.53 18.31
N LYS A 100 6.34 2.16 19.31
CA LYS A 100 6.28 0.78 19.84
C LYS A 100 5.77 -0.24 18.81
N ASN A 101 5.03 0.21 17.81
CA ASN A 101 4.45 -0.64 16.76
C ASN A 101 5.18 -0.52 15.42
N LEU A 102 6.36 0.11 15.43
CA LEU A 102 7.23 0.32 14.28
C LEU A 102 8.47 -0.58 14.39
N GLU A 103 8.68 -1.40 13.37
CA GLU A 103 9.93 -2.14 13.20
C GLU A 103 10.67 -1.60 11.97
N ILE A 104 11.94 -1.21 12.15
CA ILE A 104 12.79 -0.71 11.06
C ILE A 104 13.87 -1.74 10.78
N VAL A 105 14.08 -2.07 9.51
CA VAL A 105 15.13 -2.99 9.06
C VAL A 105 15.99 -2.32 7.99
N ASN A 106 17.29 -2.61 8.00
CA ASN A 106 18.26 -2.12 7.00
C ASN A 106 18.36 -0.58 6.94
N PHE A 107 18.34 0.07 8.11
CA PHE A 107 18.53 1.51 8.22
C PHE A 107 19.97 1.90 7.84
N ASP A 108 20.10 2.93 7.00
CA ASP A 108 21.37 3.56 6.65
C ASP A 108 21.19 5.07 6.78
N GLU A 109 21.85 5.66 7.76
CA GLU A 109 21.77 7.09 8.06
C GLU A 109 22.15 7.95 6.85
N ARG A 110 23.07 7.48 6.00
CA ARG A 110 23.52 8.21 4.80
C ARG A 110 22.43 8.37 3.75
N LYS A 111 21.35 7.58 3.84
CA LYS A 111 20.17 7.67 2.97
C LYS A 111 19.12 8.66 3.50
N VAL A 112 19.29 9.17 4.72
CA VAL A 112 18.46 10.23 5.28
C VAL A 112 18.88 11.56 4.65
N LYS A 113 18.27 11.89 3.51
CA LYS A 113 18.57 13.11 2.75
C LYS A 113 17.32 13.95 2.54
N VAL A 114 17.50 15.26 2.62
CA VAL A 114 16.49 16.28 2.31
C VAL A 114 16.90 17.00 1.03
N HIS A 115 15.92 17.47 0.27
CA HIS A 115 16.16 18.27 -0.93
C HIS A 115 16.51 19.71 -0.54
N GLU A 116 17.63 20.26 -1.03
CA GLU A 116 18.10 21.60 -0.65
C GLU A 116 17.08 22.69 -1.00
N ASP A 117 16.43 22.60 -2.14
CA ASP A 117 15.39 23.57 -2.53
C ASP A 117 14.18 23.56 -1.59
N VAL A 118 13.87 22.42 -0.96
CA VAL A 118 12.80 22.34 0.04
C VAL A 118 13.24 23.06 1.32
N VAL A 119 14.49 22.89 1.75
CA VAL A 119 15.04 23.63 2.90
C VAL A 119 14.96 25.13 2.64
N LYS A 120 15.51 25.59 1.51
CA LYS A 120 15.45 27.00 1.11
C LYS A 120 14.01 27.49 1.09
N PHE A 121 13.09 26.75 0.49
CA PHE A 121 11.68 27.13 0.43
C PHE A 121 11.08 27.34 1.83
N TYR A 122 11.29 26.41 2.77
CA TYR A 122 10.76 26.54 4.14
C TYR A 122 11.45 27.66 4.95
N ASP A 123 12.73 27.94 4.71
CA ASP A 123 13.41 29.08 5.34
C ASP A 123 12.73 30.41 4.95
N HIS A 124 12.29 30.56 3.70
CA HIS A 124 11.58 31.76 3.23
C HIS A 124 10.12 31.83 3.71
N LEU A 125 9.51 30.71 4.12
CA LEU A 125 8.18 30.70 4.72
C LEU A 125 8.20 31.06 6.21
N THR A 126 9.38 31.01 6.83
CA THR A 126 9.55 31.39 8.24
C THR A 126 9.58 32.91 8.34
N THR A 127 8.40 33.53 8.23
CA THR A 127 8.22 34.97 8.50
C THR A 127 7.76 35.12 9.96
N LEU A 128 8.64 35.68 10.80
CA LEU A 128 8.44 36.17 12.18
C LEU A 128 7.77 35.23 13.19
#